data_AF-A0A938FFP3-F1
#
_entry.id   AF-A0A938FFP3-F1
#
_cell.length_a   1.000
_cell.length_b   1.000
_cell.length_c   1.000
_cell.angle_alpha   90.00
_cell.angle_beta   90.00
_cell.angle_gamma   90.00
#
_symmetry.space_group_name_H-M   'P 1'
#
loop_
_entity.id
_entity.type
_entity.pdbx_description
1 polymer ?
#
loop_
_entity_poly.entity_id
_entity_poly.type
_entity_poly.pdbx_seq_one_letter_code
_entity_poly.pdbx_strand_id
1 'polypeptide(L)'
;MSDASLNITQAEAAARARLVEPISLAVELDVSDQTTQTFLSKTTLKFNVTEPGASTWVDLIAGKVLSVRINGVEKDVADVVRGARLNLDGLESNMTVEVEANCNYMNTGEGLHRFKDPADDEIYLYSQFEVSDARRVFACFEQPEIKFPFALTVTAPANWQVFSNAIATTEVDGGRAVWRFAQTPSLPTYVMALVAGPYVGTTDAYLGAAGEIPLGVYARKSMSQFLDADEILEVTKQGFAWFESKFDYPYPFTKYDQVFVPEFNAGAMENAGCVTFRDDLIFRSRVTRAAYETRANTILHEMAHMWFGDLVTMQWWNDLWLNESFAEWAAHWASVGATKYDDAWTLFHIQRKAWAYRQDQLPSTHPIAAQMPDLDSVYQNFDGITYAKGASALRQLVAYVGEENFVAGARAYFKKHEWGNTTLPDLLKPLEEASGRDLSAWSKSWLETSGVTLLRPKFELNADGGYASFAIEQLPPAS
;
A
#
# COMPACT_ATOMS: atom_id res chain seq x y z
N MET A 1 -17.54 -14.45 18.86
CA MET A 1 -18.27 -13.45 18.08
C MET A 1 -17.29 -12.34 17.83
N SER A 2 -16.95 -12.05 16.58
CA SER A 2 -16.10 -10.89 16.26
C SER A 2 -16.78 -9.64 16.83
N ASP A 3 -15.98 -8.76 17.43
CA ASP A 3 -16.46 -7.45 17.85
C ASP A 3 -16.92 -6.70 16.60
N ALA A 4 -18.24 -6.45 16.47
CA ALA A 4 -18.82 -5.81 15.30
C ALA A 4 -18.25 -4.41 15.03
N SER A 5 -17.63 -3.78 16.04
CA SER A 5 -16.95 -2.50 15.88
C SER A 5 -15.66 -2.57 15.03
N LEU A 6 -15.11 -3.77 14.81
CA LEU A 6 -13.90 -3.99 14.03
C LEU A 6 -14.12 -3.92 12.51
N ASN A 7 -15.30 -4.30 12.03
CA ASN A 7 -15.58 -4.26 10.60
C ASN A 7 -16.15 -2.86 10.25
N ILE A 8 -15.60 -2.24 9.19
CA ILE A 8 -16.01 -0.93 8.69
C ILE A 8 -16.64 -1.15 7.33
N THR A 9 -17.87 -0.68 7.17
CA THR A 9 -18.58 -0.78 5.88
C THR A 9 -18.23 0.38 4.96
N GLN A 10 -18.36 0.17 3.65
CA GLN A 10 -18.22 1.22 2.65
C GLN A 10 -19.21 2.37 2.89
N ALA A 11 -20.45 2.05 3.31
CA ALA A 11 -21.48 3.03 3.57
C ALA A 11 -21.13 3.92 4.77
N GLU A 12 -20.59 3.33 5.82
CA GLU A 12 -20.05 4.05 6.99
C GLU A 12 -18.88 4.96 6.58
N ALA A 13 -17.91 4.43 5.83
CA ALA A 13 -16.76 5.19 5.36
C ALA A 13 -17.16 6.38 4.47
N ALA A 14 -18.10 6.17 3.54
CA ALA A 14 -18.62 7.21 2.66
C ALA A 14 -19.44 8.26 3.43
N ALA A 15 -20.19 7.87 4.47
CA ALA A 15 -20.90 8.81 5.34
C ALA A 15 -19.91 9.69 6.10
N ARG A 16 -18.85 9.10 6.65
CA ARG A 16 -17.79 9.81 7.36
C ARG A 16 -17.01 10.77 6.46
N ALA A 17 -16.67 10.35 5.23
CA ALA A 17 -15.94 11.19 4.26
C ALA A 17 -16.72 12.45 3.86
N ARG A 18 -18.05 12.41 3.83
CA ARG A 18 -18.87 13.62 3.58
C ARG A 18 -18.81 14.63 4.71
N LEU A 19 -18.49 14.19 5.93
CA LEU A 19 -18.51 15.01 7.14
C LEU A 19 -17.15 15.62 7.46
N VAL A 20 -16.07 14.88 7.20
CA VAL A 20 -14.72 15.20 7.71
C VAL A 20 -13.87 15.87 6.62
N GLU A 21 -13.38 17.07 6.90
CA GLU A 21 -12.35 17.75 6.11
C GLU A 21 -11.00 17.74 6.87
N PRO A 22 -10.04 16.90 6.48
CA PRO A 22 -8.76 16.75 7.19
C PRO A 22 -7.93 18.04 7.27
N ILE A 23 -7.35 18.34 8.45
CA ILE A 23 -6.37 19.43 8.63
C ILE A 23 -5.00 18.86 8.98
N SER A 24 -4.89 18.04 10.03
CA SER A 24 -3.62 17.45 10.46
C SER A 24 -3.82 16.24 11.36
N LEU A 25 -2.92 15.27 11.25
CA LEU A 25 -2.78 14.15 12.19
C LEU A 25 -1.37 14.19 12.79
N ALA A 26 -1.27 14.41 14.10
CA ALA A 26 -0.02 14.31 14.84
C ALA A 26 -0.05 13.08 15.76
N VAL A 27 1.01 12.27 15.70
CA VAL A 27 1.16 11.06 16.51
C VAL A 27 2.49 11.09 17.23
N GLU A 28 2.46 10.83 18.54
CA GLU A 28 3.64 10.64 19.37
C GLU A 28 3.63 9.23 19.94
N LEU A 29 4.71 8.47 19.71
CA LEU A 29 4.86 7.10 20.18
C LEU A 29 6.05 6.98 21.13
N ASP A 30 5.87 6.30 22.26
CA ASP A 30 6.96 5.91 23.16
C ASP A 30 7.17 4.39 23.12
N VAL A 31 8.20 3.98 22.39
CA VAL A 31 8.62 2.58 22.21
C VAL A 31 9.93 2.26 22.95
N SER A 32 10.36 3.15 23.83
CA SER A 32 11.65 3.03 24.51
C SER A 32 11.68 2.01 25.66
N ASP A 33 10.53 1.74 26.28
CA ASP A 33 10.41 0.70 27.31
C ASP A 33 10.19 -0.66 26.66
N GLN A 34 11.29 -1.38 26.49
CA GLN A 34 11.32 -2.71 25.90
C GLN A 34 10.78 -3.82 26.82
N THR A 35 10.48 -3.52 28.09
CA THR A 35 10.07 -4.51 29.10
C THR A 35 8.57 -4.78 29.11
N THR A 36 7.78 -3.89 28.50
CA THR A 36 6.33 -3.99 28.46
C THR A 36 5.83 -4.61 27.15
N GLN A 37 4.57 -5.06 27.16
CA GLN A 37 3.87 -5.57 25.96
C GLN A 37 3.07 -4.47 25.25
N THR A 38 3.19 -3.22 25.71
CA THR A 38 2.45 -2.08 25.21
C THR A 38 3.40 -0.92 24.91
N PHE A 39 2.93 0.06 24.15
CA PHE A 39 3.62 1.33 23.97
C PHE A 39 2.63 2.47 24.15
N LEU A 40 3.14 3.63 24.59
CA LEU A 40 2.30 4.82 24.69
C LEU A 40 2.08 5.39 23.30
N SER A 41 0.84 5.70 22.98
CA SER A 41 0.44 6.41 21.78
C SER A 41 -0.37 7.64 22.17
N LYS A 42 0.04 8.79 21.66
CA LYS A 42 -0.71 10.05 21.74
C LYS A 42 -1.07 10.48 20.34
N THR A 43 -2.35 10.68 20.09
CA THR A 43 -2.86 11.12 18.79
C THR A 43 -3.57 12.45 18.96
N THR A 44 -3.28 13.41 18.09
CA THR A 44 -4.05 14.66 17.93
C THR A 44 -4.56 14.75 16.50
N LEU A 45 -5.88 14.65 16.34
CA LEU A 45 -6.59 14.84 15.09
C LEU A 45 -7.20 16.24 15.04
N LYS A 46 -7.00 16.94 13.93
CA LYS A 46 -7.69 18.21 13.63
C LYS A 46 -8.38 18.12 12.28
N PHE A 47 -9.65 18.50 12.23
CA PHE A 47 -10.46 18.47 11.01
C PHE A 47 -11.61 19.48 11.10
N ASN A 48 -12.08 19.98 9.96
CA ASN A 48 -13.35 20.69 9.90
C ASN A 48 -14.50 19.73 9.68
N VAL A 49 -15.71 20.20 9.99
CA VAL A 49 -16.94 19.44 9.82
C VAL A 49 -17.90 20.19 8.91
N THR A 50 -18.34 19.52 7.84
CA THR A 50 -19.24 20.09 6.82
C THR A 50 -20.68 20.24 7.32
N GLU A 51 -21.12 19.37 8.22
CA GLU A 51 -22.45 19.36 8.84
C GLU A 51 -22.35 19.38 10.37
N PRO A 52 -22.24 20.56 11.01
CA PRO A 52 -22.21 20.68 12.47
C PRO A 52 -23.49 20.09 13.11
N GLY A 53 -23.31 19.39 14.23
CA GLY A 53 -24.36 18.65 14.93
C GLY A 53 -24.48 17.19 14.52
N ALA A 54 -23.82 16.76 13.43
CA ALA A 54 -23.74 15.36 13.03
C ALA A 54 -22.91 14.52 14.03
N SER A 55 -22.91 13.21 13.82
CA SER A 55 -22.11 12.24 14.58
C SER A 55 -21.23 11.39 13.67
N THR A 56 -20.06 11.00 14.18
CA THR A 56 -19.15 10.03 13.54
C THR A 56 -18.31 9.34 14.63
N TRP A 57 -17.24 8.62 14.27
CA TRP A 57 -16.27 8.09 15.23
C TRP A 57 -14.86 8.06 14.67
N VAL A 58 -13.89 7.99 15.59
CA VAL A 58 -12.48 7.69 15.35
C VAL A 58 -12.22 6.23 15.74
N ASP A 59 -11.43 5.51 14.96
CA ASP A 59 -11.08 4.12 15.21
C ASP A 59 -9.81 4.02 16.07
N LEU A 60 -9.84 3.17 17.11
CA LEU A 60 -8.68 2.82 17.93
C LEU A 60 -8.87 1.44 18.58
N ILE A 61 -7.90 0.56 18.39
CA ILE A 61 -7.77 -0.73 19.05
C ILE A 61 -6.56 -0.66 19.98
N ALA A 62 -6.80 -0.38 21.25
CA ALA A 62 -5.76 -0.27 22.27
C ALA A 62 -5.97 -1.25 23.42
N GLY A 63 -4.89 -1.62 24.12
CA GLY A 63 -4.99 -2.38 25.37
C GLY A 63 -5.68 -1.57 26.47
N LYS A 64 -5.45 -0.25 26.49
CA LYS A 64 -6.16 0.68 27.37
C LYS A 64 -6.13 2.11 26.82
N VAL A 65 -7.29 2.75 26.71
CA VAL A 65 -7.39 4.20 26.50
C VAL A 65 -7.22 4.90 27.86
N LEU A 66 -6.30 5.85 27.93
CA LEU A 66 -5.91 6.56 29.15
C LEU A 66 -6.67 7.87 29.32
N SER A 67 -6.80 8.66 28.24
CA SER A 67 -7.51 9.93 28.24
C SER A 67 -8.09 10.23 26.85
N VAL A 68 -9.19 10.99 26.82
CA VAL A 68 -9.82 11.50 25.61
C VAL A 68 -10.21 12.96 25.84
N ARG A 69 -9.73 13.86 24.99
CA ARG A 69 -10.19 15.25 24.95
C ARG A 69 -10.80 15.57 23.61
N ILE A 70 -11.95 16.24 23.65
CA ILE A 70 -12.64 16.73 22.46
C ILE A 70 -12.78 18.25 22.63
N ASN A 71 -12.19 19.02 21.73
CA ASN A 71 -12.13 20.48 21.78
C ASN A 71 -11.59 21.01 23.13
N GLY A 72 -10.57 20.34 23.67
CA GLY A 72 -9.95 20.67 24.95
C GLY A 72 -10.75 20.25 26.19
N VAL A 73 -11.94 19.66 26.02
CA VAL A 73 -12.77 19.14 27.12
C VAL A 73 -12.48 17.65 27.33
N GLU A 74 -12.00 17.30 28.52
CA GLU A 74 -11.82 15.91 28.95
C GLU A 74 -13.17 15.19 28.97
N LYS A 75 -13.20 13.96 28.44
CA LYS A 75 -14.36 13.08 28.43
C LYS A 75 -14.09 11.86 29.31
N ASP A 76 -15.15 11.31 29.90
CA ASP A 76 -15.04 9.98 30.48
C ASP A 76 -14.87 8.96 29.33
N VAL A 77 -13.77 8.21 29.36
CA VAL A 77 -13.46 7.17 28.38
C VAL A 77 -14.60 6.16 28.27
N ALA A 78 -15.24 5.82 29.40
CA ALA A 78 -16.35 4.88 29.43
C ALA A 78 -17.64 5.43 28.81
N ASP A 79 -17.73 6.73 28.52
CA ASP A 79 -18.88 7.32 27.83
C ASP A 79 -18.67 7.34 26.31
N VAL A 80 -17.44 7.58 25.86
CA VAL A 80 -17.15 7.84 24.44
C VAL A 80 -16.54 6.65 23.69
N VAL A 81 -15.92 5.68 24.38
CA VAL A 81 -15.29 4.52 23.72
C VAL A 81 -16.19 3.28 23.81
N ARG A 82 -16.43 2.63 22.66
CA ARG A 82 -17.24 1.41 22.50
C ARG A 82 -16.51 0.46 21.55
N GLY A 83 -15.92 -0.61 22.09
CA GLY A 83 -15.09 -1.52 21.29
C GLY A 83 -13.92 -0.78 20.66
N ALA A 84 -13.79 -0.87 19.34
CA ALA A 84 -12.77 -0.18 18.55
C ALA A 84 -13.14 1.26 18.14
N ARG A 85 -14.29 1.79 18.56
CA ARG A 85 -14.81 3.10 18.13
C ARG A 85 -14.84 4.11 19.27
N LEU A 86 -14.26 5.27 19.05
CA LEU A 86 -14.39 6.48 19.87
C LEU A 86 -15.44 7.38 19.21
N ASN A 87 -16.64 7.39 19.78
CA ASN A 87 -17.79 8.11 19.24
C ASN A 87 -17.63 9.62 19.43
N LEU A 88 -17.97 10.37 18.39
CA LEU A 88 -17.98 11.82 18.34
C LEU A 88 -19.40 12.28 18.00
N ASP A 89 -20.16 12.68 19.02
CA ASP A 89 -21.52 13.18 18.86
C ASP A 89 -21.58 14.71 18.93
N GLY A 90 -22.50 15.30 18.16
CA GLY A 90 -22.73 16.75 18.18
C GLY A 90 -21.51 17.54 17.71
N LEU A 91 -20.94 17.12 16.57
CA LEU A 91 -19.72 17.71 16.01
C LEU A 91 -19.81 19.24 15.84
N GLU A 92 -18.77 19.95 16.22
CA GLU A 92 -18.62 21.39 15.96
C GLU A 92 -17.93 21.61 14.60
N SER A 93 -18.02 22.82 14.04
CA SER A 93 -17.41 23.15 12.73
C SER A 93 -15.91 22.90 12.67
N ASN A 94 -15.20 23.03 13.80
CA ASN A 94 -13.79 22.71 13.92
C ASN A 94 -13.63 21.72 15.07
N MET A 95 -12.94 20.62 14.80
CA MET A 95 -12.75 19.55 15.78
C MET A 95 -11.27 19.38 16.08
N THR A 96 -10.94 19.26 17.36
CA THR A 96 -9.67 18.73 17.85
C THR A 96 -9.97 17.54 18.75
N VAL A 97 -9.45 16.37 18.39
CA VAL A 97 -9.60 15.14 19.18
C VAL A 97 -8.22 14.68 19.60
N GLU A 98 -8.00 14.60 20.90
CA GLU A 98 -6.76 14.15 21.50
C GLU A 98 -7.02 12.84 22.24
N VAL A 99 -6.22 11.81 21.95
CA VAL A 99 -6.35 10.48 22.55
C VAL A 99 -4.98 10.03 23.03
N GLU A 100 -4.90 9.61 24.29
CA GLU A 100 -3.73 8.95 24.85
C GLU A 100 -4.10 7.51 25.21
N ALA A 101 -3.31 6.55 24.76
CA ALA A 101 -3.58 5.13 24.96
C ALA A 101 -2.30 4.29 25.10
N ASN A 102 -2.40 3.20 25.84
CA ASN A 102 -1.43 2.10 25.78
C ASN A 102 -1.88 1.12 24.71
N CYS A 103 -1.25 1.20 23.54
CA CYS A 103 -1.46 0.29 22.42
C CYS A 103 -0.63 -0.97 22.60
N ASN A 104 -1.08 -2.10 22.04
CA ASN A 104 -0.36 -3.37 22.17
C ASN A 104 0.67 -3.51 21.05
N TYR A 105 1.87 -4.00 21.39
CA TYR A 105 2.70 -4.60 20.37
C TYR A 105 2.03 -5.86 19.82
N MET A 106 2.22 -6.11 18.53
CA MET A 106 1.71 -7.30 17.84
C MET A 106 2.86 -8.26 17.52
N ASN A 107 2.55 -9.52 17.23
CA ASN A 107 3.48 -10.52 16.71
C ASN A 107 2.87 -11.31 15.55
N THR A 108 1.87 -10.73 14.89
CA THR A 108 1.08 -11.35 13.83
C THR A 108 1.39 -10.80 12.46
N GLY A 109 2.29 -9.80 12.35
CA GLY A 109 2.62 -9.13 11.10
C GLY A 109 1.65 -8.01 10.70
N GLU A 110 0.92 -7.46 11.68
CA GLU A 110 -0.06 -6.37 11.54
C GLU A 110 0.18 -5.33 12.66
N GLY A 111 -0.35 -4.12 12.50
CA GLY A 111 -0.21 -3.05 13.50
C GLY A 111 1.25 -2.70 13.72
N LEU A 112 1.69 -2.52 14.97
CA LEU A 112 3.12 -2.41 15.31
C LEU A 112 3.67 -3.77 15.74
N HIS A 113 4.24 -4.50 14.78
CA HIS A 113 4.85 -5.81 15.01
C HIS A 113 6.14 -5.65 15.84
N ARG A 114 6.33 -6.54 16.82
CA ARG A 114 7.51 -6.63 17.68
C ARG A 114 8.13 -8.02 17.60
N PHE A 115 9.33 -8.08 17.03
CA PHE A 115 10.14 -9.28 16.93
C PHE A 115 11.35 -9.19 17.87
N LYS A 116 11.64 -10.25 18.61
CA LYS A 116 12.90 -10.40 19.35
C LYS A 116 13.76 -11.40 18.59
N ASP A 117 14.87 -10.93 18.02
CA ASP A 117 15.70 -11.77 17.17
C ASP A 117 16.53 -12.75 18.03
N PRO A 118 16.37 -14.08 17.87
CA PRO A 118 17.13 -15.05 18.66
C PRO A 118 18.62 -15.05 18.33
N ALA A 119 19.05 -14.44 17.22
CA ALA A 119 20.45 -14.41 16.81
C ALA A 119 21.28 -13.33 17.54
N ASP A 120 20.66 -12.21 17.92
CA ASP A 120 21.34 -11.08 18.58
C ASP A 120 20.67 -10.62 19.88
N ASP A 121 19.53 -11.21 20.26
CA ASP A 121 18.70 -10.88 21.43
C ASP A 121 18.11 -9.46 21.42
N GLU A 122 18.16 -8.76 20.27
CA GLU A 122 17.65 -7.41 20.11
C GLU A 122 16.17 -7.39 19.68
N ILE A 123 15.51 -6.25 19.91
CA ILE A 123 14.12 -6.03 19.50
C ILE A 123 14.09 -5.21 18.21
N TYR A 124 13.28 -5.67 17.27
CA TYR A 124 12.99 -5.02 16.00
C TYR A 124 11.48 -4.79 15.89
N LEU A 125 11.11 -3.56 15.54
CA LEU A 125 9.75 -3.14 15.30
C LEU A 125 9.55 -2.78 13.83
N TYR A 126 8.37 -3.06 13.30
CA TYR A 126 7.89 -2.50 12.05
C TYR A 126 6.36 -2.39 12.07
N SER A 127 5.81 -1.44 11.31
CA SER A 127 4.38 -1.30 11.10
C SER A 127 3.91 -2.03 9.85
N GLN A 128 2.73 -2.64 9.91
CA GLN A 128 1.95 -3.04 8.76
C GLN A 128 0.51 -2.59 8.98
N PHE A 129 0.05 -1.59 8.23
CA PHE A 129 -1.27 -0.97 8.45
C PHE A 129 -2.29 -1.34 7.39
N GLU A 130 -1.88 -1.64 6.17
CA GLU A 130 -2.83 -2.15 5.18
C GLU A 130 -3.34 -3.52 5.62
N VAL A 131 -4.65 -3.74 5.71
CA VAL A 131 -5.77 -2.90 5.20
C VAL A 131 -6.29 -1.87 6.22
N SER A 132 -6.34 -2.22 7.50
CA SER A 132 -7.06 -1.42 8.51
C SER A 132 -6.46 -1.51 9.91
N ASP A 133 -5.13 -1.55 9.97
CA ASP A 133 -4.37 -1.85 11.18
C ASP A 133 -3.61 -0.63 11.74
N ALA A 134 -3.73 0.55 11.12
CA ALA A 134 -3.22 1.81 11.68
C ALA A 134 -3.89 2.14 13.03
N ARG A 135 -5.20 1.85 13.16
CA ARG A 135 -5.98 1.95 14.40
C ARG A 135 -5.45 1.07 15.54
N ARG A 136 -4.54 0.13 15.31
CA ARG A 136 -3.86 -0.61 16.40
C ARG A 136 -2.69 0.17 17.02
N VAL A 137 -2.28 1.25 16.37
CA VAL A 137 -1.11 2.04 16.75
C VAL A 137 -1.51 3.45 17.19
N PHE A 138 -2.44 4.10 16.48
CA PHE A 138 -2.91 5.44 16.80
C PHE A 138 -4.38 5.63 16.44
N ALA A 139 -5.03 6.62 17.03
CA ALA A 139 -6.43 6.90 16.77
C ALA A 139 -6.59 7.55 15.40
N CYS A 140 -7.43 7.03 14.51
CA CYS A 140 -7.55 7.56 13.15
C CYS A 140 -8.93 7.37 12.52
N PHE A 141 -9.17 8.00 11.37
CA PHE A 141 -10.29 7.64 10.51
C PHE A 141 -9.83 6.56 9.54
N GLU A 142 -10.04 5.29 9.90
CA GLU A 142 -9.47 4.15 9.17
C GLU A 142 -10.21 3.93 7.83
N GLN A 143 -9.77 4.62 6.79
CA GLN A 143 -10.23 4.48 5.40
C GLN A 143 -9.27 5.21 4.43
N PRO A 144 -9.19 4.81 3.15
CA PRO A 144 -8.28 5.44 2.18
C PRO A 144 -8.71 6.84 1.73
N GLU A 145 -10.01 7.17 1.74
CA GLU A 145 -10.53 8.48 1.27
C GLU A 145 -10.14 9.67 2.15
N ILE A 146 -9.93 9.45 3.45
CA ILE A 146 -9.65 10.52 4.40
C ILE A 146 -8.14 10.61 4.61
N LYS A 147 -7.49 11.47 3.83
CA LYS A 147 -6.04 11.67 3.86
C LYS A 147 -5.64 12.83 4.78
N PHE A 148 -4.62 12.65 5.61
CA PHE A 148 -4.10 13.69 6.50
C PHE A 148 -2.64 14.02 6.22
N PRO A 149 -2.23 15.30 6.30
CA PRO A 149 -0.83 15.63 6.56
C PRO A 149 -0.42 15.03 7.92
N PHE A 150 0.64 14.23 7.92
CA PHE A 150 1.04 13.41 9.07
C PHE A 150 2.35 13.90 9.69
N ALA A 151 2.35 14.07 11.00
CA ALA A 151 3.55 14.38 11.78
C ALA A 151 3.78 13.31 12.85
N LEU A 152 4.95 12.66 12.80
CA LEU A 152 5.31 11.61 13.74
C LEU A 152 6.45 12.05 14.66
N THR A 153 6.29 11.81 15.96
CA THR A 153 7.39 11.85 16.93
C THR A 153 7.53 10.49 17.59
N VAL A 154 8.75 9.97 17.66
CA VAL A 154 9.03 8.66 18.27
C VAL A 154 10.10 8.82 19.34
N THR A 155 9.80 8.38 20.55
CA THR A 155 10.82 8.17 21.58
C THR A 155 11.23 6.71 21.59
N ALA A 156 12.51 6.46 21.36
CA ALA A 156 13.11 5.14 21.25
C ALA A 156 14.40 5.06 22.07
N PRO A 157 14.97 3.86 22.29
CA PRO A 157 16.32 3.70 22.84
C PRO A 157 17.36 4.43 21.98
N ALA A 158 18.38 5.02 22.61
CA ALA A 158 19.35 5.88 21.91
C ALA A 158 20.20 5.14 20.84
N ASN A 159 20.32 3.82 20.94
CA ASN A 159 21.07 2.99 20.00
C ASN A 159 20.21 2.46 18.82
N TRP A 160 18.93 2.81 18.75
CA TRP A 160 18.05 2.42 17.66
C TRP A 160 18.10 3.42 16.50
N GLN A 161 17.92 2.91 15.30
CA GLN A 161 17.51 3.70 14.15
C GLN A 161 15.98 3.70 14.08
N VAL A 162 15.39 4.82 13.64
CA VAL A 162 13.95 4.95 13.44
C VAL A 162 13.69 5.51 12.06
N PHE A 163 12.87 4.80 11.29
CA PHE A 163 12.48 5.16 9.94
C PHE A 163 10.97 5.39 9.88
N SER A 164 10.57 6.36 9.07
CA SER A 164 9.19 6.70 8.76
C SER A 164 9.14 7.39 7.39
N ASN A 165 7.96 7.86 6.99
CA ASN A 165 7.67 8.39 5.66
C ASN A 165 8.51 9.63 5.29
N ALA A 166 8.93 10.42 6.28
CA ALA A 166 9.66 11.66 6.08
C ALA A 166 11.05 11.64 6.73
N ILE A 167 11.84 12.70 6.51
CA ILE A 167 13.14 12.87 7.16
C ILE A 167 12.94 13.31 8.62
N ALA A 168 13.73 12.77 9.54
CA ALA A 168 13.70 13.14 10.95
C ALA A 168 14.84 14.07 11.37
N THR A 169 14.57 14.85 12.41
CA THR A 169 15.59 15.38 13.31
C THR A 169 15.65 14.52 14.57
N THR A 170 16.85 14.34 15.13
CA THR A 170 17.06 13.44 16.28
C THR A 170 17.75 14.18 17.42
N GLU A 171 17.17 14.09 18.60
CA GLU A 171 17.75 14.58 19.84
C GLU A 171 18.01 13.39 20.77
N VAL A 172 19.24 13.25 21.25
CA VAL A 172 19.61 12.19 22.19
C VAL A 172 19.69 12.78 23.58
N ASP A 173 18.97 12.18 24.52
CA ASP A 173 19.01 12.54 25.94
C ASP A 173 19.13 11.27 26.80
N GLY A 174 20.28 11.12 27.45
CA GLY A 174 20.62 9.92 28.21
C GLY A 174 20.55 8.65 27.36
N GLY A 175 19.83 7.64 27.84
CA GLY A 175 19.66 6.35 27.16
C GLY A 175 18.56 6.32 26.09
N ARG A 176 17.93 7.47 25.78
CA ARG A 176 16.80 7.59 24.84
C ARG A 176 17.10 8.60 23.74
N ALA A 177 16.43 8.45 22.62
CA ALA A 177 16.43 9.40 21.52
C ALA A 177 14.99 9.76 21.13
N VAL A 178 14.77 11.04 20.84
CA VAL A 178 13.50 11.56 20.32
C VAL A 178 13.70 11.91 18.85
N TRP A 179 12.99 11.19 17.99
CA TRP A 179 12.98 11.35 16.54
C TRP A 179 11.74 12.15 16.15
N ARG A 180 11.92 13.31 15.54
CA ARG A 180 10.83 14.18 15.06
C ARG A 180 10.86 14.24 13.55
N PHE A 181 9.91 13.54 12.93
CA PHE A 181 9.76 13.48 11.49
C PHE A 181 9.10 14.75 10.96
N ALA A 182 9.58 15.23 9.81
CA ALA A 182 8.92 16.31 9.09
C ALA A 182 7.49 15.91 8.71
N GLN A 183 6.60 16.89 8.59
CA GLN A 183 5.22 16.63 8.21
C GLN A 183 5.15 16.14 6.75
N THR A 184 4.42 15.06 6.51
CA THR A 184 4.17 14.54 5.16
C THR A 184 3.15 15.41 4.40
N PRO A 185 3.07 15.27 3.07
CA PRO A 185 1.84 15.56 2.33
C PRO A 185 0.64 14.76 2.85
N SER A 186 -0.57 15.05 2.36
CA SER A 186 -1.77 14.30 2.74
C SER A 186 -1.69 12.85 2.27
N LEU A 187 -1.66 11.92 3.22
CA LEU A 187 -1.58 10.48 2.98
C LEU A 187 -2.74 9.74 3.65
N PRO A 188 -3.21 8.61 3.08
CA PRO A 188 -4.10 7.71 3.78
C PRO A 188 -3.37 7.06 4.97
N THR A 189 -4.11 6.59 5.97
CA THR A 189 -3.52 6.03 7.20
C THR A 189 -2.70 4.77 6.95
N TYR A 190 -3.10 3.95 5.97
CA TYR A 190 -2.53 2.63 5.72
C TYR A 190 -1.09 2.67 5.14
N VAL A 191 -0.65 3.79 4.56
CA VAL A 191 0.72 3.94 4.01
C VAL A 191 1.67 4.66 4.96
N MET A 192 1.21 5.02 6.16
CA MET A 192 2.08 5.57 7.20
C MET A 192 2.96 4.46 7.78
N ALA A 193 4.21 4.78 8.10
CA ALA A 193 5.18 3.78 8.57
C ALA A 193 5.89 4.17 9.86
N LEU A 194 6.21 3.14 10.65
CA LEU A 194 7.21 3.15 11.69
C LEU A 194 8.05 1.88 11.60
N VAL A 195 9.35 2.02 11.39
CA VAL A 195 10.32 0.93 11.56
C VAL A 195 11.35 1.37 12.58
N ALA A 196 11.55 0.59 13.65
CA ALA A 196 12.41 1.00 14.75
C ALA A 196 13.17 -0.17 15.33
N GLY A 197 14.46 0.01 15.60
CA GLY A 197 15.31 -1.06 16.10
C GLY A 197 16.76 -0.82 15.74
N PRO A 198 17.66 -1.72 16.13
CA PRO A 198 19.07 -1.59 15.81
C PRO A 198 19.36 -2.08 14.38
N TYR A 199 18.61 -1.58 13.39
CA TYR A 199 18.84 -1.87 11.97
C TYR A 199 20.23 -1.37 11.51
N VAL A 200 20.78 -1.99 10.48
CA VAL A 200 22.08 -1.67 9.87
C VAL A 200 21.91 -1.68 8.36
N GLY A 201 22.57 -0.76 7.66
CA GLY A 201 22.36 -0.61 6.23
C GLY A 201 23.36 0.30 5.54
N THR A 202 23.08 0.55 4.27
CA THR A 202 23.85 1.42 3.37
C THR A 202 22.95 2.54 2.88
N THR A 203 23.51 3.74 2.75
CA THR A 203 22.82 4.90 2.17
C THR A 203 23.46 5.30 0.84
N ASP A 204 22.65 5.92 0.00
CA ASP A 204 23.05 6.48 -1.28
C ASP A 204 22.10 7.66 -1.59
N ALA A 205 22.18 8.23 -2.79
CA ALA A 205 21.23 9.21 -3.28
C ALA A 205 20.93 9.00 -4.76
N TYR A 206 19.75 9.44 -5.17
CA TYR A 206 19.35 9.52 -6.57
C TYR A 206 19.08 10.97 -6.95
N LEU A 207 19.70 11.45 -8.03
CA LEU A 207 19.39 12.78 -8.57
C LEU A 207 18.22 12.66 -9.54
N GLY A 208 17.01 12.91 -9.03
CA GLY A 208 15.77 12.89 -9.81
C GLY A 208 15.43 14.24 -10.43
N ALA A 209 14.29 14.29 -11.12
CA ALA A 209 13.84 15.48 -11.84
C ALA A 209 13.58 16.69 -10.91
N ALA A 210 13.23 16.44 -9.64
CA ALA A 210 12.93 17.48 -8.64
C ALA A 210 14.08 17.75 -7.65
N GLY A 211 15.21 17.05 -7.77
CA GLY A 211 16.35 17.20 -6.87
C GLY A 211 16.92 15.87 -6.38
N GLU A 212 17.82 15.94 -5.41
CA GLU A 212 18.42 14.77 -4.79
C GLU A 212 17.44 14.11 -3.82
N ILE A 213 17.26 12.79 -3.97
CA ILE A 213 16.43 11.93 -3.14
C ILE A 213 17.37 11.02 -2.33
N PRO A 214 17.44 11.19 -0.99
CA PRO A 214 18.18 10.28 -0.12
C PRO A 214 17.61 8.87 -0.19
N LEU A 215 18.49 7.88 -0.35
CA LEU A 215 18.16 6.46 -0.40
C LEU A 215 18.79 5.73 0.79
N GLY A 216 18.09 4.73 1.30
CA GLY A 216 18.60 3.83 2.32
C GLY A 216 18.14 2.40 2.12
N VAL A 217 19.02 1.43 2.41
CA VAL A 217 18.69 0.00 2.40
C VAL A 217 19.16 -0.61 3.71
N TYR A 218 18.23 -1.17 4.49
CA TYR A 218 18.49 -1.59 5.87
C TYR A 218 17.97 -3.00 6.15
N ALA A 219 18.64 -3.69 7.07
CA ALA A 219 18.23 -4.98 7.60
C ALA A 219 18.59 -5.09 9.08
N ARG A 220 18.02 -6.09 9.77
CA ARG A 220 18.45 -6.45 11.13
C ARG A 220 19.93 -6.82 11.18
N LYS A 221 20.62 -6.55 12.31
CA LYS A 221 22.08 -6.77 12.48
C LYS A 221 22.51 -8.15 12.02
N SER A 222 21.80 -9.18 12.46
CA SER A 222 22.07 -10.59 12.15
C SER A 222 22.02 -10.90 10.64
N MET A 223 21.27 -10.12 9.85
CA MET A 223 21.10 -10.26 8.41
C MET A 223 21.96 -9.31 7.58
N SER A 224 22.48 -8.23 8.18
CA SER A 224 23.20 -7.16 7.48
C SER A 224 24.39 -7.66 6.64
N GLN A 225 25.11 -8.70 7.06
CA GLN A 225 26.22 -9.28 6.32
C GLN A 225 25.82 -9.94 4.99
N PHE A 226 24.53 -10.27 4.82
CA PHE A 226 23.97 -10.88 3.62
C PHE A 226 23.23 -9.85 2.74
N LEU A 227 23.18 -8.58 3.18
CA LEU A 227 22.45 -7.54 2.49
C LEU A 227 23.18 -7.13 1.20
N ASP A 228 22.54 -7.38 0.07
CA ASP A 228 23.03 -7.05 -1.27
C ASP A 228 22.62 -5.62 -1.64
N ALA A 229 23.07 -4.64 -0.84
CA ALA A 229 22.62 -3.26 -0.91
C ALA A 229 22.90 -2.62 -2.28
N ASP A 230 24.05 -2.91 -2.89
CA ASP A 230 24.44 -2.35 -4.20
C ASP A 230 23.46 -2.78 -5.30
N GLU A 231 23.04 -4.05 -5.32
CA GLU A 231 22.08 -4.54 -6.31
C GLU A 231 20.68 -3.95 -6.11
N ILE A 232 20.24 -3.85 -4.86
CA ILE A 232 18.96 -3.24 -4.49
C ILE A 232 18.93 -1.76 -4.89
N LEU A 233 19.99 -1.00 -4.57
CA LEU A 233 20.12 0.40 -4.93
C LEU A 233 20.18 0.62 -6.45
N GLU A 234 20.86 -0.26 -7.19
CA GLU A 234 20.92 -0.21 -8.65
C GLU A 234 19.51 -0.37 -9.26
N VAL A 235 18.76 -1.41 -8.87
CA VAL A 235 17.38 -1.61 -9.35
C VAL A 235 16.50 -0.42 -8.98
N THR A 236 16.68 0.12 -7.77
CA THR A 236 15.92 1.28 -7.29
C THR A 236 16.18 2.51 -8.16
N LYS A 237 17.44 2.85 -8.46
CA LYS A 237 17.79 3.99 -9.31
C LYS A 237 17.28 3.82 -10.74
N GLN A 238 17.31 2.59 -11.27
CA GLN A 238 16.72 2.25 -12.57
C GLN A 238 15.19 2.46 -12.57
N GLY A 239 14.51 2.02 -11.51
CA GLY A 239 13.09 2.23 -11.30
C GLY A 239 12.70 3.70 -11.25
N PHE A 240 13.43 4.51 -10.48
CA PHE A 240 13.22 5.96 -10.40
C PHE A 240 13.30 6.61 -11.78
N ALA A 241 14.41 6.39 -12.49
CA ALA A 241 14.62 6.97 -13.82
C ALA A 241 13.54 6.55 -14.83
N TRP A 242 13.07 5.31 -14.73
CA TRP A 242 11.99 4.80 -15.57
C TRP A 242 10.65 5.45 -15.24
N PHE A 243 10.20 5.38 -13.98
CA PHE A 243 8.86 5.83 -13.60
C PHE A 243 8.72 7.36 -13.72
N GLU A 244 9.70 8.15 -13.29
CA GLU A 244 9.66 9.61 -13.46
C GLU A 244 9.50 10.00 -14.94
N SER A 245 10.26 9.35 -15.82
CA SER A 245 10.21 9.60 -17.27
C SER A 245 8.90 9.14 -17.90
N LYS A 246 8.43 7.95 -17.54
CA LYS A 246 7.22 7.37 -18.12
C LYS A 246 5.95 8.07 -17.63
N PHE A 247 5.86 8.35 -16.35
CA PHE A 247 4.70 9.02 -15.76
C PHE A 247 4.75 10.54 -15.87
N ASP A 248 5.87 11.10 -16.35
CA ASP A 248 6.06 12.55 -16.53
C ASP A 248 5.72 13.33 -15.25
N TYR A 249 6.10 12.74 -14.13
CA TYR A 249 5.80 13.23 -12.79
C TYR A 249 6.97 12.84 -11.87
N PRO A 250 7.64 13.83 -11.23
CA PRO A 250 8.78 13.55 -10.36
C PRO A 250 8.35 12.74 -9.14
N TYR A 251 9.28 12.01 -8.53
CA TYR A 251 8.98 11.31 -7.28
C TYR A 251 8.34 12.25 -6.24
N PRO A 252 7.16 11.90 -5.67
CA PRO A 252 6.37 12.85 -4.87
C PRO A 252 6.83 13.02 -3.42
N PHE A 253 7.79 12.21 -2.92
CA PHE A 253 8.21 12.23 -1.52
C PHE A 253 9.67 12.66 -1.34
N THR A 254 10.10 12.84 -0.08
CA THR A 254 11.37 13.49 0.24
C THR A 254 12.55 12.53 0.42
N LYS A 255 12.30 11.23 0.53
CA LYS A 255 13.30 10.17 0.76
C LYS A 255 12.72 8.82 0.36
N TYR A 256 13.58 7.81 0.20
CA TYR A 256 13.16 6.44 -0.07
C TYR A 256 14.04 5.43 0.67
N ASP A 257 13.52 4.93 1.79
CA ASP A 257 14.14 3.83 2.52
C ASP A 257 13.50 2.49 2.14
N GLN A 258 14.32 1.46 2.07
CA GLN A 258 13.90 0.07 1.93
C GLN A 258 14.39 -0.70 3.15
N VAL A 259 13.45 -1.19 3.98
CA VAL A 259 13.79 -1.88 5.22
C VAL A 259 13.31 -3.32 5.16
N PHE A 260 14.24 -4.26 5.25
CA PHE A 260 13.94 -5.69 5.26
C PHE A 260 13.65 -6.13 6.70
N VAL A 261 12.40 -6.52 6.94
CA VAL A 261 11.83 -6.77 8.26
C VAL A 261 11.49 -8.26 8.48
N PRO A 262 11.61 -8.76 9.72
CA PRO A 262 11.35 -10.16 10.05
C PRO A 262 9.85 -10.47 10.13
N GLU A 263 9.46 -11.74 9.96
CA GLU A 263 8.07 -12.22 10.17
C GLU A 263 6.99 -11.44 9.41
N PHE A 264 7.33 -10.95 8.21
CA PHE A 264 6.41 -10.17 7.37
C PHE A 264 5.45 -11.08 6.61
N ASN A 265 4.14 -10.80 6.71
CA ASN A 265 3.09 -11.64 6.10
C ASN A 265 3.05 -11.56 4.57
N ALA A 266 3.33 -10.37 4.04
CA ALA A 266 3.28 -10.08 2.61
C ALA A 266 4.66 -10.23 1.93
N GLY A 267 4.73 -9.87 0.65
CA GLY A 267 6.01 -9.73 -0.06
C GLY A 267 6.77 -8.49 0.39
N ALA A 268 6.08 -7.37 0.37
CA ALA A 268 6.52 -6.05 0.79
C ALA A 268 5.28 -5.17 1.04
N MET A 269 5.50 -3.90 1.41
CA MET A 269 4.45 -2.89 1.61
C MET A 269 4.99 -1.53 1.23
N GLU A 270 4.20 -0.79 0.47
CA GLU A 270 4.55 0.42 -0.25
C GLU A 270 4.59 1.69 0.60
N ASN A 271 4.78 1.61 1.93
CA ASN A 271 4.62 2.78 2.79
C ASN A 271 5.45 3.98 2.25
N ALA A 272 4.78 5.09 1.96
CA ALA A 272 5.35 6.22 1.21
C ALA A 272 6.72 6.66 1.77
N GLY A 273 7.79 6.45 1.01
CA GLY A 273 9.17 6.83 1.39
C GLY A 273 9.85 5.95 2.45
N CYS A 274 9.20 4.88 2.93
CA CYS A 274 9.74 3.90 3.88
C CYS A 274 9.18 2.50 3.61
N VAL A 275 9.55 1.92 2.47
CA VAL A 275 9.04 0.64 1.99
C VAL A 275 9.62 -0.51 2.83
N THR A 276 8.76 -1.44 3.24
CA THR A 276 9.18 -2.63 4.00
C THR A 276 9.14 -3.88 3.15
N PHE A 277 10.14 -4.73 3.27
CA PHE A 277 10.25 -6.00 2.54
C PHE A 277 10.38 -7.15 3.52
N ARG A 278 9.85 -8.34 3.19
CA ARG A 278 10.17 -9.55 3.95
C ARG A 278 11.66 -9.88 3.87
N ASP A 279 12.28 -10.23 4.99
CA ASP A 279 13.73 -10.50 5.05
C ASP A 279 14.19 -11.77 4.29
N ASP A 280 13.27 -12.63 3.85
CA ASP A 280 13.51 -13.74 2.92
C ASP A 280 14.04 -13.30 1.54
N LEU A 281 13.86 -12.03 1.18
CA LEU A 281 14.46 -11.42 -0.01
C LEU A 281 15.95 -11.09 0.17
N ILE A 282 16.49 -11.29 1.38
CA ILE A 282 17.93 -11.28 1.66
C ILE A 282 18.48 -12.70 1.51
N PHE A 283 19.21 -12.94 0.43
CA PHE A 283 19.74 -14.26 0.11
C PHE A 283 21.03 -14.56 0.90
N ARG A 284 20.96 -15.54 1.80
CA ARG A 284 22.11 -15.99 2.61
C ARG A 284 23.12 -16.88 1.87
N SER A 285 22.81 -17.24 0.63
CA SER A 285 23.65 -18.06 -0.24
C SER A 285 23.34 -17.76 -1.70
N ARG A 286 24.05 -18.40 -2.63
CA ARG A 286 23.80 -18.22 -4.07
C ARG A 286 22.41 -18.73 -4.42
N VAL A 287 21.63 -17.89 -5.10
CA VAL A 287 20.31 -18.23 -5.62
C VAL A 287 20.28 -18.15 -7.15
N THR A 288 19.16 -18.55 -7.74
CA THR A 288 18.96 -18.51 -9.20
C THR A 288 18.78 -17.08 -9.70
N ARG A 289 19.01 -16.84 -11.00
CA ARG A 289 18.65 -15.56 -11.63
C ARG A 289 17.19 -15.18 -11.38
N ALA A 290 16.29 -16.16 -11.46
CA ALA A 290 14.85 -15.97 -11.24
C ALA A 290 14.55 -15.44 -9.82
N ALA A 291 15.31 -15.84 -8.79
CA ALA A 291 15.12 -15.31 -7.44
C ALA A 291 15.51 -13.82 -7.37
N TYR A 292 16.62 -13.42 -8.00
CA TYR A 292 16.99 -12.01 -8.11
C TYR A 292 15.97 -11.21 -8.95
N GLU A 293 15.45 -11.80 -10.02
CA GLU A 293 14.39 -11.20 -10.84
C GLU A 293 13.11 -10.97 -10.03
N THR A 294 12.70 -11.94 -9.20
CA THR A 294 11.57 -11.77 -8.27
C THR A 294 11.84 -10.63 -7.28
N ARG A 295 13.03 -10.55 -6.67
CA ARG A 295 13.38 -9.45 -5.77
C ARG A 295 13.32 -8.09 -6.47
N ALA A 296 13.92 -7.99 -7.66
CA ALA A 296 13.91 -6.76 -8.45
C ALA A 296 12.48 -6.35 -8.85
N ASN A 297 11.64 -7.33 -9.21
CA ASN A 297 10.25 -7.08 -9.53
C ASN A 297 9.45 -6.59 -8.31
N THR A 298 9.65 -7.18 -7.13
CA THR A 298 9.05 -6.68 -5.88
C THR A 298 9.49 -5.26 -5.60
N ILE A 299 10.79 -4.93 -5.72
CA ILE A 299 11.26 -3.54 -5.54
C ILE A 299 10.54 -2.60 -6.50
N LEU A 300 10.44 -2.95 -7.78
CA LEU A 300 9.78 -2.12 -8.79
C LEU A 300 8.26 -2.01 -8.59
N HIS A 301 7.61 -3.04 -8.00
CA HIS A 301 6.20 -3.03 -7.60
C HIS A 301 5.96 -1.97 -6.54
N GLU A 302 6.71 -2.03 -5.44
CA GLU A 302 6.61 -1.04 -4.36
C GLU A 302 6.95 0.38 -4.83
N MET A 303 7.92 0.51 -5.76
CA MET A 303 8.22 1.81 -6.35
C MET A 303 7.07 2.37 -7.19
N ALA A 304 6.35 1.53 -7.92
CA ALA A 304 5.22 1.98 -8.73
C ALA A 304 4.08 2.55 -7.87
N HIS A 305 3.89 2.01 -6.66
CA HIS A 305 2.88 2.47 -5.72
C HIS A 305 3.06 3.91 -5.24
N MET A 306 4.29 4.43 -5.28
CA MET A 306 4.59 5.84 -4.96
C MET A 306 3.75 6.81 -5.82
N TRP A 307 3.36 6.39 -7.02
CA TRP A 307 2.40 7.09 -7.87
C TRP A 307 1.00 6.46 -7.81
N PHE A 308 0.89 5.13 -7.94
CA PHE A 308 -0.38 4.39 -7.93
C PHE A 308 -0.67 3.74 -6.58
N GLY A 309 -1.29 4.49 -5.67
CA GLY A 309 -1.60 4.04 -4.32
C GLY A 309 -1.37 5.17 -3.33
N ASP A 310 -0.22 5.84 -3.42
CA ASP A 310 0.14 6.90 -2.47
C ASP A 310 -0.25 8.29 -2.99
N LEU A 311 0.31 8.70 -4.14
CA LEU A 311 0.00 9.98 -4.77
C LEU A 311 -1.47 10.04 -5.19
N VAL A 312 -1.94 9.01 -5.89
CA VAL A 312 -3.34 8.84 -6.27
C VAL A 312 -3.85 7.52 -5.68
N THR A 313 -4.86 7.60 -4.82
CA THR A 313 -5.34 6.47 -4.02
C THR A 313 -6.77 6.14 -4.43
N MET A 314 -7.20 4.88 -4.35
CA MET A 314 -8.62 4.55 -4.48
C MET A 314 -9.48 5.29 -3.44
N GLN A 315 -10.72 5.62 -3.80
CA GLN A 315 -11.69 6.18 -2.84
C GLN A 315 -12.10 5.14 -1.79
N TRP A 316 -12.30 3.89 -2.22
CA TRP A 316 -12.56 2.77 -1.35
C TRP A 316 -11.99 1.48 -1.97
N TRP A 317 -11.89 0.44 -1.16
CA TRP A 317 -11.23 -0.82 -1.49
C TRP A 317 -11.86 -1.60 -2.67
N ASN A 318 -13.04 -1.24 -3.16
CA ASN A 318 -13.60 -1.83 -4.40
C ASN A 318 -12.69 -1.58 -5.61
N ASP A 319 -11.87 -0.54 -5.54
CA ASP A 319 -10.91 -0.18 -6.55
C ASP A 319 -9.47 -0.50 -6.12
N LEU A 320 -9.26 -1.40 -5.14
CA LEU A 320 -7.92 -1.87 -4.72
C LEU A 320 -7.08 -2.37 -5.90
N TRP A 321 -7.71 -3.02 -6.87
CA TRP A 321 -7.05 -3.46 -8.09
C TRP A 321 -6.42 -2.30 -8.89
N LEU A 322 -6.93 -1.06 -8.78
CA LEU A 322 -6.31 0.13 -9.38
C LEU A 322 -4.91 0.38 -8.84
N ASN A 323 -4.65 0.03 -7.58
CA ASN A 323 -3.31 0.11 -7.00
C ASN A 323 -2.53 -1.13 -7.44
N GLU A 324 -3.03 -2.31 -7.08
CA GLU A 324 -2.25 -3.54 -7.10
C GLU A 324 -2.02 -4.13 -8.49
N SER A 325 -3.03 -4.08 -9.35
CA SER A 325 -2.86 -4.53 -10.74
C SER A 325 -1.91 -3.62 -11.50
N PHE A 326 -1.99 -2.30 -11.25
CA PHE A 326 -1.12 -1.32 -11.89
C PHE A 326 0.31 -1.47 -11.45
N ALA A 327 0.55 -1.58 -10.14
CA ALA A 327 1.89 -1.80 -9.61
C ALA A 327 2.50 -3.09 -10.16
N GLU A 328 1.74 -4.20 -10.19
CA GLU A 328 2.22 -5.47 -10.73
C GLU A 328 2.55 -5.34 -12.23
N TRP A 329 1.68 -4.73 -13.03
CA TRP A 329 1.94 -4.50 -14.45
C TRP A 329 3.17 -3.59 -14.66
N ALA A 330 3.23 -2.49 -13.93
CA ALA A 330 4.29 -1.48 -14.02
C ALA A 330 5.64 -2.07 -13.61
N ALA A 331 5.66 -2.96 -12.62
CA ALA A 331 6.86 -3.67 -12.17
C ALA A 331 7.45 -4.53 -13.30
N HIS A 332 6.63 -5.34 -13.98
CA HIS A 332 7.10 -6.16 -15.12
C HIS A 332 7.50 -5.31 -16.33
N TRP A 333 6.78 -4.21 -16.58
CA TRP A 333 7.10 -3.26 -17.64
C TRP A 333 8.44 -2.55 -17.38
N ALA A 334 8.68 -2.08 -16.16
CA ALA A 334 9.94 -1.48 -15.74
C ALA A 334 11.07 -2.52 -15.70
N SER A 335 10.80 -3.75 -15.28
CA SER A 335 11.81 -4.83 -15.27
C SER A 335 12.40 -5.02 -16.67
N VAL A 336 11.55 -5.12 -17.69
CA VAL A 336 11.98 -5.29 -19.09
C VAL A 336 12.58 -4.00 -19.66
N GLY A 337 12.02 -2.85 -19.31
CA GLY A 337 12.39 -1.56 -19.91
C GLY A 337 13.61 -0.87 -19.31
N ALA A 338 13.94 -1.15 -18.05
CA ALA A 338 14.90 -0.38 -17.27
C ALA A 338 16.02 -1.22 -16.64
N THR A 339 15.90 -2.55 -16.60
CA THR A 339 16.83 -3.41 -15.87
C THR A 339 17.45 -4.50 -16.77
N LYS A 340 18.28 -5.36 -16.18
CA LYS A 340 18.87 -6.54 -16.84
C LYS A 340 17.88 -7.70 -17.07
N TYR A 341 16.62 -7.56 -16.66
CA TYR A 341 15.57 -8.58 -16.75
C TYR A 341 14.64 -8.33 -17.96
N ASP A 342 15.23 -8.32 -19.15
CA ASP A 342 14.55 -8.07 -20.43
C ASP A 342 13.51 -9.15 -20.83
N ASP A 343 13.47 -10.26 -20.09
CA ASP A 343 12.58 -11.40 -20.27
C ASP A 343 11.53 -11.56 -19.14
N ALA A 344 11.37 -10.57 -18.24
CA ALA A 344 10.54 -10.70 -17.02
C ALA A 344 9.09 -11.14 -17.25
N TRP A 345 8.50 -10.81 -18.42
CA TRP A 345 7.18 -11.31 -18.80
C TRP A 345 7.09 -12.84 -18.87
N THR A 346 8.20 -13.53 -19.09
CA THR A 346 8.27 -15.01 -19.09
C THR A 346 7.97 -15.55 -17.71
N LEU A 347 8.60 -15.02 -16.67
CA LEU A 347 8.36 -15.43 -15.29
C LEU A 347 6.94 -15.06 -14.86
N PHE A 348 6.46 -13.87 -15.22
CA PHE A 348 5.05 -13.47 -15.03
C PHE A 348 4.08 -14.50 -15.62
N HIS A 349 4.31 -14.94 -16.87
CA HIS A 349 3.42 -15.90 -17.53
C HIS A 349 3.40 -17.27 -16.83
N ILE A 350 4.56 -17.77 -16.41
CA ILE A 350 4.70 -19.10 -15.82
C ILE A 350 4.17 -19.13 -14.38
N GLN A 351 4.39 -18.06 -13.60
CA GLN A 351 4.06 -18.04 -12.17
C GLN A 351 2.80 -17.24 -11.87
N ARG A 352 2.81 -15.94 -12.18
CA ARG A 352 1.75 -14.99 -11.78
C ARG A 352 0.46 -15.22 -12.56
N LYS A 353 0.51 -15.25 -13.89
CA LYS A 353 -0.66 -15.51 -14.73
C LYS A 353 -1.26 -16.91 -14.49
N ALA A 354 -0.42 -17.92 -14.25
CA ALA A 354 -0.88 -19.25 -13.90
C ALA A 354 -1.60 -19.28 -12.54
N TRP A 355 -1.14 -18.49 -11.56
CA TRP A 355 -1.83 -18.31 -10.28
C TRP A 355 -3.18 -17.61 -10.46
N ALA A 356 -3.26 -16.54 -11.25
CA ALA A 356 -4.51 -15.88 -11.60
C ALA A 356 -5.54 -16.85 -12.19
N TYR A 357 -5.14 -17.67 -13.18
CA TYR A 357 -6.06 -18.66 -13.76
C TYR A 357 -6.57 -19.68 -12.74
N ARG A 358 -5.72 -20.14 -11.81
CA ARG A 358 -6.16 -21.07 -10.77
C ARG A 358 -7.18 -20.43 -9.84
N GLN A 359 -6.95 -19.19 -9.41
CA GLN A 359 -7.89 -18.47 -8.53
C GLN A 359 -9.22 -18.18 -9.23
N ASP A 360 -9.17 -17.71 -10.48
CA ASP A 360 -10.36 -17.35 -11.26
C ASP A 360 -11.23 -18.56 -11.64
N GLN A 361 -10.70 -19.78 -11.49
CA GLN A 361 -11.41 -21.05 -11.69
C GLN A 361 -12.00 -21.64 -10.40
N LEU A 362 -11.73 -21.05 -9.23
CA LEU A 362 -12.32 -21.51 -7.97
C LEU A 362 -13.78 -21.06 -7.83
N PRO A 363 -14.60 -21.76 -7.03
CA PRO A 363 -15.96 -21.32 -6.70
C PRO A 363 -16.03 -19.94 -6.01
N SER A 364 -14.93 -19.48 -5.42
CA SER A 364 -14.78 -18.17 -4.79
C SER A 364 -14.36 -17.06 -5.77
N THR A 365 -14.37 -17.33 -7.09
CA THR A 365 -14.01 -16.34 -8.10
C THR A 365 -14.87 -15.07 -8.00
N HIS A 366 -14.28 -13.95 -8.39
CA HIS A 366 -14.93 -12.64 -8.45
C HIS A 366 -14.43 -11.83 -9.66
N PRO A 367 -15.15 -10.77 -10.07
CA PRO A 367 -14.63 -9.78 -11.02
C PRO A 367 -13.38 -9.09 -10.47
N ILE A 368 -12.55 -8.51 -11.34
CA ILE A 368 -11.40 -7.69 -10.89
C ILE A 368 -11.91 -6.44 -10.16
N ALA A 369 -12.89 -5.76 -10.74
CA ALA A 369 -13.61 -4.66 -10.10
C ALA A 369 -14.78 -5.22 -9.26
N ALA A 370 -14.44 -5.89 -8.15
CA ALA A 370 -15.42 -6.48 -7.24
C ALA A 370 -15.99 -5.46 -6.24
N GLN A 371 -17.22 -5.72 -5.78
CA GLN A 371 -17.85 -4.92 -4.73
C GLN A 371 -17.22 -5.27 -3.37
N MET A 372 -16.84 -4.24 -2.60
CA MET A 372 -16.29 -4.37 -1.25
C MET A 372 -17.22 -3.69 -0.24
N PRO A 373 -18.29 -4.36 0.21
CA PRO A 373 -19.25 -3.73 1.13
C PRO A 373 -18.63 -3.39 2.49
N ASP A 374 -17.56 -4.08 2.88
CA ASP A 374 -16.91 -3.96 4.18
C ASP A 374 -15.47 -4.50 4.18
N LEU A 375 -14.72 -4.26 5.27
CA LEU A 375 -13.33 -4.70 5.41
C LEU A 375 -13.16 -6.22 5.38
N ASP A 376 -14.10 -6.98 5.93
CA ASP A 376 -14.06 -8.46 5.89
C ASP A 376 -14.05 -8.98 4.44
N SER A 377 -14.77 -8.32 3.53
CA SER A 377 -14.74 -8.60 2.10
C SER A 377 -13.40 -8.23 1.48
N VAL A 378 -12.82 -7.09 1.89
CA VAL A 378 -11.53 -6.61 1.40
C VAL A 378 -10.42 -7.61 1.69
N TYR A 379 -10.33 -8.11 2.93
CA TYR A 379 -9.33 -9.12 3.32
C TYR A 379 -9.40 -10.41 2.48
N GLN A 380 -10.57 -10.75 1.90
CA GLN A 380 -10.73 -11.93 1.05
C GLN A 380 -10.27 -11.71 -0.40
N ASN A 381 -10.06 -10.46 -0.82
CA ASN A 381 -9.78 -10.09 -2.20
C ASN A 381 -8.29 -9.72 -2.44
N PHE A 382 -7.42 -9.86 -1.44
CA PHE A 382 -5.96 -9.84 -1.63
C PHE A 382 -5.48 -11.17 -2.22
N ASP A 383 -5.74 -11.37 -3.51
CA ASP A 383 -5.58 -12.67 -4.15
C ASP A 383 -5.02 -12.60 -5.59
N GLY A 384 -5.02 -13.73 -6.30
CA GLY A 384 -4.46 -13.79 -7.66
C GLY A 384 -5.29 -13.04 -8.71
N ILE A 385 -6.54 -12.71 -8.40
CA ILE A 385 -7.42 -11.94 -9.28
C ILE A 385 -7.03 -10.47 -9.21
N THR A 386 -6.95 -9.88 -8.01
CA THR A 386 -6.63 -8.47 -7.80
C THR A 386 -5.23 -8.09 -8.31
N TYR A 387 -4.25 -8.99 -8.18
CA TYR A 387 -2.88 -8.74 -8.64
C TYR A 387 -2.68 -9.22 -10.08
N ALA A 388 -2.63 -10.54 -10.29
CA ALA A 388 -2.12 -11.12 -11.52
C ALA A 388 -3.14 -11.18 -12.67
N LYS A 389 -4.44 -11.38 -12.40
CA LYS A 389 -5.49 -11.30 -13.43
C LYS A 389 -5.65 -9.85 -13.86
N GLY A 390 -5.72 -8.92 -12.92
CA GLY A 390 -5.80 -7.49 -13.21
C GLY A 390 -4.59 -6.97 -13.97
N ALA A 391 -3.36 -7.32 -13.60
CA ALA A 391 -2.16 -6.98 -14.38
C ALA A 391 -2.18 -7.59 -15.80
N SER A 392 -2.74 -8.80 -15.95
CA SER A 392 -2.96 -9.41 -17.28
C SER A 392 -3.99 -8.64 -18.12
N ALA A 393 -5.06 -8.16 -17.49
CA ALA A 393 -6.07 -7.32 -18.14
C ALA A 393 -5.48 -5.95 -18.53
N LEU A 394 -4.68 -5.32 -17.66
CA LEU A 394 -3.97 -4.07 -17.96
C LEU A 394 -2.98 -4.25 -19.10
N ARG A 395 -2.20 -5.34 -19.13
CA ARG A 395 -1.34 -5.63 -20.28
C ARG A 395 -2.13 -5.75 -21.58
N GLN A 396 -3.31 -6.37 -21.52
CA GLN A 396 -4.20 -6.45 -22.68
C GLN A 396 -4.76 -5.06 -23.05
N LEU A 397 -5.11 -4.22 -22.07
CA LEU A 397 -5.56 -2.84 -22.28
C LEU A 397 -4.49 -2.01 -22.99
N VAL A 398 -3.25 -2.07 -22.51
CA VAL A 398 -2.08 -1.39 -23.11
C VAL A 398 -1.92 -1.80 -24.57
N ALA A 399 -2.05 -3.10 -24.87
CA ALA A 399 -2.01 -3.58 -26.25
C ALA A 399 -3.22 -3.12 -27.08
N TYR A 400 -4.40 -2.98 -26.47
CA TYR A 400 -5.63 -2.57 -27.13
C TYR A 400 -5.64 -1.08 -27.49
N VAL A 401 -5.17 -0.21 -26.59
CA VAL A 401 -5.15 1.25 -26.79
C VAL A 401 -3.85 1.75 -27.41
N GLY A 402 -2.77 0.96 -27.34
CA GLY A 402 -1.42 1.32 -27.73
C GLY A 402 -0.63 1.90 -26.57
N GLU A 403 0.62 1.46 -26.38
CA GLU A 403 1.45 1.84 -25.23
C GLU A 403 1.65 3.35 -25.11
N GLU A 404 1.93 4.05 -26.21
CA GLU A 404 2.10 5.51 -26.20
C GLU A 404 0.84 6.24 -25.71
N ASN A 405 -0.34 5.80 -26.15
CA ASN A 405 -1.62 6.37 -25.73
C ASN A 405 -1.93 6.02 -24.27
N PHE A 406 -1.62 4.80 -23.84
CA PHE A 406 -1.77 4.40 -22.44
C PHE A 406 -0.91 5.26 -21.53
N VAL A 407 0.37 5.43 -21.87
CA VAL A 407 1.30 6.29 -21.13
C VAL A 407 0.83 7.74 -21.12
N ALA A 408 0.35 8.27 -22.25
CA ALA A 408 -0.21 9.62 -22.31
C ALA A 408 -1.45 9.79 -21.40
N GLY A 409 -2.34 8.80 -21.38
CA GLY A 409 -3.50 8.80 -20.48
C GLY A 409 -3.11 8.67 -19.01
N ALA A 410 -2.12 7.84 -18.67
CA ALA A 410 -1.60 7.71 -17.31
C ALA A 410 -0.97 9.03 -16.81
N ARG A 411 -0.21 9.73 -17.66
CA ARG A 411 0.33 11.07 -17.35
C ARG A 411 -0.79 12.07 -17.04
N ALA A 412 -1.83 12.09 -17.88
CA ALA A 412 -2.98 12.96 -17.68
C ALA A 412 -3.75 12.61 -16.40
N TYR A 413 -3.88 11.32 -16.10
CA TYR A 413 -4.49 10.82 -14.87
C TYR A 413 -3.75 11.33 -13.62
N PHE A 414 -2.44 11.11 -13.53
CA PHE A 414 -1.66 11.56 -12.35
C PHE A 414 -1.72 13.06 -12.14
N LYS A 415 -1.52 13.84 -13.20
CA LYS A 415 -1.56 15.30 -13.11
C LYS A 415 -2.94 15.82 -12.68
N LYS A 416 -4.02 15.15 -13.06
CA LYS A 416 -5.38 15.56 -12.73
C LYS A 416 -5.79 15.16 -11.32
N HIS A 417 -5.27 14.04 -10.82
CA HIS A 417 -5.73 13.40 -9.60
C HIS A 417 -4.69 13.37 -8.47
N GLU A 418 -3.53 14.04 -8.63
CA GLU A 418 -2.47 14.13 -7.63
C GLU A 418 -3.02 14.51 -6.24
N TRP A 419 -2.58 13.79 -5.21
CA TRP A 419 -2.99 13.91 -3.80
C TRP A 419 -4.47 13.64 -3.52
N GLY A 420 -5.24 13.22 -4.53
CA GLY A 420 -6.67 12.94 -4.42
C GLY A 420 -6.99 11.46 -4.30
N ASN A 421 -8.28 11.18 -4.35
CA ASN A 421 -8.83 9.83 -4.44
C ASN A 421 -9.56 9.64 -5.77
N THR A 422 -9.57 8.41 -6.28
CA THR A 422 -10.13 8.07 -7.59
C THR A 422 -10.99 6.82 -7.56
N THR A 423 -11.86 6.72 -8.57
CA THR A 423 -12.65 5.53 -8.90
C THR A 423 -12.26 5.00 -10.28
N LEU A 424 -12.73 3.81 -10.65
CA LEU A 424 -12.49 3.23 -11.98
C LEU A 424 -12.77 4.21 -13.15
N PRO A 425 -13.90 4.95 -13.21
CA PRO A 425 -14.14 5.95 -14.26
C PRO A 425 -13.08 7.05 -14.35
N ASP A 426 -12.48 7.45 -13.23
CA ASP A 426 -11.44 8.49 -13.21
C ASP A 426 -10.15 8.03 -13.91
N LEU A 427 -9.86 6.73 -13.87
CA LEU A 427 -8.77 6.11 -14.62
C LEU A 427 -9.11 5.95 -16.11
N LEU A 428 -10.29 5.40 -16.42
CA LEU A 428 -10.64 5.06 -17.80
C LEU A 428 -10.75 6.31 -18.67
N LYS A 429 -11.32 7.40 -18.16
CA LYS A 429 -11.59 8.60 -18.95
C LYS A 429 -10.33 9.20 -19.61
N PRO A 430 -9.21 9.45 -18.89
CA PRO A 430 -7.96 9.87 -19.51
C PRO A 430 -7.41 8.89 -20.57
N LEU A 431 -7.61 7.58 -20.37
CA LEU A 431 -7.18 6.55 -21.35
C LEU A 431 -8.04 6.57 -22.61
N GLU A 432 -9.35 6.79 -22.49
CA GLU A 432 -10.28 6.98 -23.62
C GLU A 432 -9.92 8.25 -24.41
N GLU A 433 -9.70 9.36 -23.70
CA GLU A 433 -9.33 10.64 -24.30
C GLU A 433 -7.99 10.56 -25.07
N ALA A 434 -6.98 9.89 -24.50
CA ALA A 434 -5.68 9.73 -25.13
C ALA A 434 -5.69 8.75 -26.32
N SER A 435 -6.50 7.69 -26.25
CA SER A 435 -6.53 6.64 -27.28
C SER A 435 -7.59 6.84 -28.36
N GLY A 436 -8.60 7.69 -28.12
CA GLY A 436 -9.77 7.86 -28.98
C GLY A 436 -10.71 6.66 -29.03
N ARG A 437 -10.60 5.72 -28.07
CA ARG A 437 -11.42 4.50 -27.99
C ARG A 437 -12.42 4.60 -26.83
N ASP A 438 -13.62 4.09 -27.05
CA ASP A 438 -14.58 3.82 -25.96
C ASP A 438 -14.15 2.53 -25.24
N LEU A 439 -13.88 2.65 -23.94
CA LEU A 439 -13.46 1.55 -23.08
C LEU A 439 -14.63 0.95 -22.28
N SER A 440 -15.86 1.45 -22.43
CA SER A 440 -17.04 0.96 -21.69
C SER A 440 -17.27 -0.54 -21.90
N ALA A 441 -17.28 -1.00 -23.16
CA ALA A 441 -17.46 -2.42 -23.47
C ALA A 441 -16.28 -3.27 -22.99
N TRP A 442 -15.07 -2.71 -23.04
CA TRP A 442 -13.87 -3.37 -22.58
C TRP A 442 -13.87 -3.56 -21.06
N SER A 443 -14.12 -2.49 -20.30
CA SER A 443 -14.23 -2.49 -18.84
C SER A 443 -15.23 -3.54 -18.38
N LYS A 444 -16.43 -3.52 -18.99
CA LYS A 444 -17.48 -4.47 -18.65
C LYS A 444 -17.05 -5.93 -18.84
N SER A 445 -16.35 -6.25 -19.91
CA SER A 445 -15.95 -7.64 -20.21
C SER A 445 -14.69 -8.10 -19.48
N TRP A 446 -13.77 -7.20 -19.15
CA TRP A 446 -12.48 -7.58 -18.57
C TRP A 446 -12.43 -7.36 -17.06
N LEU A 447 -13.08 -6.32 -16.56
CA LEU A 447 -12.99 -5.91 -15.15
C LEU A 447 -14.23 -6.31 -14.34
N GLU A 448 -15.42 -6.20 -14.94
CA GLU A 448 -16.70 -6.34 -14.22
C GLU A 448 -17.33 -7.75 -14.33
N THR A 449 -16.68 -8.69 -15.01
CA THR A 449 -17.10 -10.10 -15.09
C THR A 449 -16.03 -11.06 -14.57
N SER A 450 -16.46 -12.17 -13.98
CA SER A 450 -15.60 -13.22 -13.44
C SER A 450 -15.37 -14.37 -14.43
N GLY A 451 -14.34 -15.17 -14.13
CA GLY A 451 -14.05 -16.40 -14.85
C GLY A 451 -13.26 -16.23 -16.16
N VAL A 452 -12.93 -17.38 -16.73
CA VAL A 452 -12.01 -17.50 -17.86
C VAL A 452 -12.76 -17.94 -19.11
N THR A 453 -12.61 -17.18 -20.19
CA THR A 453 -13.13 -17.60 -21.51
C THR A 453 -12.23 -18.66 -22.12
N LEU A 454 -12.79 -19.81 -22.45
CA LEU A 454 -12.09 -20.85 -23.22
C LEU A 454 -12.15 -20.52 -24.71
N LEU A 455 -10.99 -20.44 -25.36
CA LEU A 455 -10.86 -20.31 -26.80
C LEU A 455 -10.51 -21.67 -27.41
N ARG A 456 -11.32 -22.14 -28.36
CA ARG A 456 -11.10 -23.42 -29.05
C ARG A 456 -11.07 -23.23 -30.56
N PRO A 457 -10.08 -23.79 -31.28
CA PRO A 457 -10.12 -23.83 -32.73
C PRO A 457 -11.21 -24.82 -33.18
N LYS A 458 -12.09 -24.37 -34.06
CA LYS A 458 -13.10 -25.18 -34.74
C LYS A 458 -12.79 -25.14 -36.23
N PHE A 459 -12.39 -26.28 -36.77
CA PHE A 459 -11.91 -26.33 -38.15
C PHE A 459 -12.28 -27.63 -38.84
N GLU A 460 -12.30 -27.57 -40.16
CA GLU A 460 -12.42 -28.72 -41.05
C GLU A 460 -11.16 -28.79 -41.90
N LEU A 461 -10.73 -30.00 -42.26
CA LEU A 461 -9.59 -30.22 -43.13
C LEU A 461 -10.06 -30.71 -44.50
N ASN A 462 -9.36 -30.26 -45.54
CA ASN A 462 -9.43 -30.81 -46.88
C ASN A 462 -8.75 -32.20 -46.94
N ALA A 463 -8.97 -32.92 -48.04
CA ALA A 463 -8.36 -34.24 -48.26
C ALA A 463 -6.82 -34.21 -48.32
N ASP A 464 -6.21 -33.07 -48.64
CA ASP A 464 -4.76 -32.86 -48.66
C ASP A 464 -4.18 -32.45 -47.29
N GLY A 465 -5.02 -32.34 -46.25
CA GLY A 465 -4.65 -31.93 -44.91
C GLY A 465 -4.61 -30.40 -44.69
N GLY A 466 -4.92 -29.58 -45.70
CA GLY A 466 -5.09 -28.14 -45.53
C GLY A 466 -6.39 -27.78 -44.81
N TYR A 467 -6.46 -26.63 -44.15
CA TYR A 467 -7.71 -26.16 -43.52
C TYR A 467 -8.75 -25.79 -44.58
N ALA A 468 -9.91 -26.44 -44.55
CA ALA A 468 -11.09 -26.12 -45.37
C ALA A 468 -11.90 -24.97 -44.75
N SER A 469 -11.99 -24.94 -43.43
CA SER A 469 -12.58 -23.86 -42.65
C SER A 469 -11.84 -23.74 -41.32
N PHE A 470 -11.78 -22.53 -40.75
CA PHE A 470 -11.21 -22.32 -39.42
C PHE A 470 -11.95 -21.16 -38.75
N ALA A 471 -12.43 -21.42 -37.53
CA ALA A 471 -13.05 -20.45 -36.66
C ALA A 471 -12.50 -20.60 -35.24
N ILE A 472 -12.53 -19.52 -34.47
CA ILE A 472 -12.30 -19.56 -33.04
C ILE A 472 -13.65 -19.54 -32.35
N GLU A 473 -13.97 -20.62 -31.65
CA GLU A 473 -15.13 -20.69 -30.77
C GLU A 473 -14.73 -20.13 -29.40
N GLN A 474 -15.54 -19.21 -28.88
CA GLN A 474 -15.41 -18.67 -27.53
C GLN A 474 -16.47 -19.31 -26.66
N LEU A 475 -16.05 -19.90 -25.55
CA LEU A 475 -16.92 -20.49 -24.55
C LEU A 475 -16.72 -19.71 -23.25
N PRO A 476 -17.57 -18.68 -22.99
CA PRO A 476 -17.56 -17.97 -21.73
C PRO A 476 -17.79 -18.94 -20.56
N PRO A 477 -17.31 -18.61 -19.35
CA PRO A 477 -17.59 -19.41 -18.17
C PRO A 477 -19.11 -19.56 -17.96
N ALA A 478 -19.54 -20.75 -17.56
CA ALA A 478 -20.95 -20.98 -17.23
C ALA A 478 -21.30 -20.13 -16.01
N SER A 479 -22.34 -19.30 -16.14
CA SER A 479 -22.87 -18.43 -15.08
C SER A 479 -23.43 -19.21 -13.90
#